data_AF-A0A932XBU7-F1
#
_entry.id   AF-A0A932XBU7-F1
#
_cell.length_a   1.000
_cell.length_b   1.000
_cell.length_c   1.000
_cell.angle_alpha   90.00
_cell.angle_beta   90.00
_cell.angle_gamma   90.00
#
_symmetry.space_group_name_H-M   'P 1'
#
loop_
_entity.id
_entity.type
_entity.pdbx_description
1 polymer ?
#
loop_
_entity_poly.entity_id
_entity_poly.type
_entity_poly.pdbx_seq_one_letter_code
_entity_poly.pdbx_strand_id
1 'polypeptide(L)'
;MQRILMGECKQEVSSFNPVTSHYADFETQWGQTFLDYHRGLNSEMAGALDVFEARGDVEIVPAYSARAITSGGVLAATDFERIAAEFLDAVRAAGGRGLLLPARGHDRGQRAGPGRLSVGRNPQNSG
;
A
#
# COMPACT_ATOMS: atom_id res chain seq x y z
N MET A 1 2.63 -13.92 19.58
CA MET A 1 1.94 -13.65 18.31
C MET A 1 2.66 -12.51 17.60
N GLN A 2 3.15 -12.72 16.38
CA GLN A 2 3.72 -11.65 15.55
C GLN A 2 2.59 -10.97 14.78
N ARG A 3 2.53 -9.65 14.81
CA ARG A 3 1.48 -8.89 14.11
C ARG A 3 2.07 -8.30 12.83
N ILE A 4 1.47 -8.61 11.69
CA ILE A 4 1.87 -8.10 10.39
C ILE A 4 0.74 -7.23 9.88
N LEU A 5 0.95 -5.91 9.91
CA LEU A 5 0.02 -5.01 9.22
C LEU A 5 0.21 -5.14 7.71
N MET A 6 -0.92 -5.21 7.00
CA MET A 6 -0.97 -5.35 5.55
C MET A 6 -1.77 -4.19 4.94
N GLY A 7 -1.22 -3.60 3.89
CA GLY A 7 -1.87 -2.56 3.10
C GLY A 7 -1.14 -2.34 1.78
N GLU A 8 -1.81 -1.70 0.82
CA GLU A 8 -1.28 -1.47 -0.52
C GLU A 8 -1.70 -0.11 -1.10
N CYS A 9 -0.84 0.45 -1.93
CA CYS A 9 -1.17 1.54 -2.85
C CYS A 9 -0.51 1.19 -4.19
N LYS A 10 -1.32 0.92 -5.22
CA LYS A 10 -0.84 0.43 -6.51
C LYS A 10 -1.33 1.34 -7.63
N GLN A 11 -0.38 1.86 -8.40
CA GLN A 11 -0.65 2.56 -9.65
C GLN A 11 0.48 2.23 -10.62
N GLU A 12 0.12 1.93 -11.85
CA GLU A 12 1.04 1.96 -12.97
C GLU A 12 0.85 3.30 -13.70
N VAL A 13 1.90 4.12 -13.72
CA VAL A 13 1.88 5.44 -14.36
C VAL A 13 2.47 5.32 -15.75
N SER A 14 1.76 5.81 -16.75
CA SER A 14 2.33 6.05 -18.09
C SER A 14 2.72 7.52 -18.19
N SER A 15 4.01 7.83 -18.06
CA SER A 15 4.48 9.23 -18.08
C SER A 15 4.20 9.98 -19.40
N PHE A 16 3.87 9.25 -20.47
CA PHE A 16 3.48 9.79 -21.77
C PHE A 16 1.96 9.94 -21.95
N ASN A 17 1.16 9.40 -21.03
CA ASN A 17 -0.28 9.56 -21.08
C ASN A 17 -0.65 10.98 -20.58
N PRO A 18 -1.23 11.83 -21.42
CA PRO A 18 -1.59 13.20 -21.03
C PRO A 18 -2.79 13.26 -20.07
N VAL A 19 -3.53 12.15 -19.92
CA VAL A 19 -4.69 12.09 -19.03
C VAL A 19 -4.20 11.94 -17.61
N THR A 20 -4.34 12.99 -16.80
CA THR A 20 -4.03 12.96 -15.37
C THR A 20 -4.90 11.92 -14.67
N SER A 21 -4.30 11.10 -13.80
CA SER A 21 -5.05 10.19 -12.93
C SER A 21 -5.59 10.93 -11.72
N HIS A 22 -6.74 10.50 -11.24
CA HIS A 22 -7.44 11.07 -10.11
C HIS A 22 -7.83 10.01 -9.08
N TYR A 23 -8.26 10.43 -7.90
CA TYR A 23 -8.73 9.52 -6.85
C TYR A 23 -9.84 8.57 -7.34
N ALA A 24 -10.71 9.06 -8.22
CA ALA A 24 -11.81 8.26 -8.79
C ALA A 24 -11.34 7.09 -9.67
N ASP A 25 -10.06 7.10 -10.11
CA ASP A 25 -9.44 6.00 -10.84
C ASP A 25 -8.95 4.88 -9.92
N PHE A 26 -9.19 4.97 -8.60
CA PHE A 26 -8.78 3.97 -7.62
C PHE A 26 -9.98 3.25 -7.02
N GLU A 27 -9.87 1.93 -6.93
CA GLU A 27 -10.70 1.13 -6.04
C GLU A 27 -10.06 1.11 -4.65
N THR A 28 -10.81 1.56 -3.64
CA THR A 28 -10.33 1.70 -2.26
C THR A 28 -11.09 0.79 -1.31
N GLN A 29 -10.36 0.17 -0.39
CA GLN A 29 -10.90 -0.80 0.57
C GLN A 29 -10.21 -0.63 1.93
N TRP A 30 -10.95 -0.87 3.01
CA TRP A 30 -10.47 -0.71 4.38
C TRP A 30 -10.63 -2.01 5.17
N GLY A 31 -9.70 -2.24 6.10
CA GLY A 31 -9.80 -3.31 7.08
C GLY A 31 -10.06 -4.67 6.42
N GLN A 32 -10.97 -5.44 7.00
CA GLN A 32 -11.17 -6.83 6.58
C GLN A 32 -11.61 -6.95 5.11
N THR A 33 -12.38 -5.99 4.58
CA THR A 33 -12.82 -5.99 3.18
C THR A 33 -11.64 -6.03 2.20
N PHE A 34 -10.51 -5.41 2.55
CA PHE A 34 -9.29 -5.47 1.75
C PHE A 34 -8.71 -6.90 1.67
N LEU A 35 -8.67 -7.64 2.77
CA LEU A 35 -8.17 -9.02 2.74
C LEU A 35 -9.15 -9.94 2.03
N ASP A 36 -10.45 -9.77 2.31
CA ASP A 36 -11.51 -10.57 1.71
C ASP A 36 -11.49 -10.47 0.19
N TYR A 37 -11.22 -9.28 -0.36
CA TYR A 37 -11.05 -9.08 -1.80
C TYR A 37 -9.90 -9.90 -2.38
N HIS A 38 -8.77 -10.01 -1.68
CA HIS A 38 -7.59 -10.69 -2.20
C HIS A 38 -7.65 -12.21 -2.09
N ARG A 39 -8.48 -12.76 -1.21
CA ARG A 39 -8.58 -14.21 -1.04
C ARG A 39 -9.01 -14.90 -2.34
N GLY A 40 -8.23 -15.90 -2.74
CA GLY A 40 -8.48 -16.68 -3.95
C GLY A 40 -8.12 -15.98 -5.26
N LEU A 41 -7.59 -14.75 -5.23
CA LEU A 41 -7.04 -14.11 -6.43
C LEU A 41 -5.64 -14.63 -6.74
N ASN A 42 -5.23 -14.59 -8.01
CA ASN A 42 -3.84 -14.82 -8.40
C ASN A 42 -3.06 -13.50 -8.39
N SER A 43 -2.78 -12.98 -7.20
CA SER A 43 -2.09 -11.69 -7.01
C SER A 43 -0.99 -11.80 -5.97
N GLU A 44 -0.06 -10.83 -5.96
CA GLU A 44 1.03 -10.76 -4.98
C GLU A 44 0.50 -10.68 -3.55
N MET A 45 -0.60 -9.95 -3.35
CA MET A 45 -1.25 -9.80 -2.04
C MET A 45 -1.91 -11.10 -1.59
N ALA A 46 -2.57 -11.82 -2.50
CA ALA A 46 -3.16 -13.12 -2.21
C ALA A 46 -2.08 -14.14 -1.83
N GLY A 47 -0.97 -14.20 -2.58
CA GLY A 47 0.15 -15.07 -2.24
C GLY A 47 0.80 -14.73 -0.89
N ALA A 48 0.93 -13.44 -0.57
CA ALA A 48 1.40 -13.01 0.75
C ALA A 48 0.41 -13.41 1.86
N LEU A 49 -0.89 -13.28 1.60
CA LEU A 49 -1.96 -13.66 2.52
C LEU A 49 -1.90 -15.17 2.81
N ASP A 50 -1.82 -16.01 1.78
CA ASP A 50 -1.73 -17.48 1.92
C ASP A 50 -0.54 -17.90 2.80
N VAL A 51 0.63 -17.27 2.60
CA VAL A 51 1.84 -17.56 3.39
C VAL A 51 1.68 -17.17 4.86
N PHE A 52 1.04 -16.03 5.14
CA PHE A 52 0.85 -15.56 6.52
C PHE A 52 -0.29 -16.27 7.23
N GLU A 53 -1.39 -16.57 6.55
CA GLU A 53 -2.53 -17.33 7.12
C GLU A 53 -2.14 -18.78 7.45
N ALA A 54 -1.17 -19.36 6.72
CA ALA A 54 -0.63 -20.70 7.03
C ALA A 54 0.21 -20.74 8.32
N ARG A 55 0.54 -19.59 8.92
CA ARG A 55 1.37 -19.49 10.12
C ARG A 55 0.54 -19.24 11.37
N GLY A 56 0.46 -20.24 12.25
CA GLY A 56 -0.24 -20.11 13.54
C GLY A 56 0.39 -19.13 14.55
N ASP A 57 1.58 -18.60 14.25
CA ASP A 57 2.28 -17.59 15.08
C ASP A 57 2.11 -16.15 14.57
N VAL A 58 1.34 -15.95 13.48
CA VAL A 58 1.14 -14.66 12.81
C VAL A 58 -0.34 -14.23 12.91
N GLU A 59 -0.54 -12.95 13.25
CA GLU A 59 -1.81 -12.24 13.15
C GLU A 59 -1.68 -11.20 12.03
N ILE A 60 -2.54 -11.27 11.02
CA ILE A 60 -2.60 -10.27 9.95
C ILE A 60 -3.52 -9.14 10.40
N VAL A 61 -3.02 -7.91 10.33
CA VAL A 61 -3.76 -6.70 10.70
C VAL A 61 -4.06 -5.90 9.43
N PRO A 62 -5.30 -5.90 8.93
CA PRO A 62 -5.60 -5.18 7.72
C PRO A 62 -5.67 -3.67 7.94
N ALA A 63 -5.12 -2.90 7.00
CA ALA A 63 -5.16 -1.44 7.01
C ALA A 63 -6.01 -0.89 5.86
N TYR A 64 -5.36 -0.57 4.74
CA TYR A 64 -5.96 0.15 3.62
C TYR A 64 -5.39 -0.34 2.30
N SER A 65 -6.24 -0.36 1.28
CA SER A 65 -5.88 -0.62 -0.11
C SER A 65 -6.38 0.53 -0.99
N ALA A 66 -5.51 1.00 -1.87
CA ALA A 66 -5.87 1.83 -3.02
C ALA A 66 -5.22 1.22 -4.27
N ARG A 67 -6.03 0.76 -5.22
CA ARG A 67 -5.53 0.20 -6.49
C ARG A 67 -6.12 0.96 -7.66
N ALA A 68 -5.27 1.48 -8.52
CA ALA A 68 -5.70 2.07 -9.78
C ALA A 68 -6.40 1.00 -10.64
N ILE A 69 -7.57 1.33 -11.16
CA ILE A 69 -8.36 0.47 -12.06
C ILE A 69 -8.20 0.85 -13.54
N THR A 70 -7.52 1.97 -13.82
CA THR A 70 -7.20 2.45 -15.17
C THR A 70 -5.70 2.71 -15.31
N SER A 71 -5.20 2.67 -16.55
CA SER A 71 -3.85 3.11 -16.90
C SER A 71 -3.87 4.59 -17.30
N GLY A 72 -3.60 5.46 -16.33
CA GLY A 72 -3.55 6.89 -16.54
C GLY A 72 -2.12 7.46 -16.56
N GLY A 73 -2.06 8.77 -16.77
CA GLY A 73 -0.86 9.57 -16.57
C GLY A 73 -0.56 9.79 -15.09
N VAL A 74 0.19 10.83 -14.81
CA VAL A 74 0.59 11.18 -13.43
C VAL A 74 -0.65 11.42 -12.56
N LEU A 75 -0.66 10.89 -11.34
CA LEU A 75 -1.69 11.16 -10.34
C LEU A 75 -1.63 12.63 -9.89
N ALA A 76 -2.78 13.29 -9.86
CA ALA A 76 -2.88 14.65 -9.32
C ALA A 76 -2.35 14.72 -7.89
N ALA A 77 -1.55 15.75 -7.58
CA ALA A 77 -0.87 15.88 -6.29
C ALA A 77 -1.84 15.83 -5.09
N THR A 78 -2.99 16.51 -5.20
CA THR A 78 -4.02 16.52 -4.16
C THR A 78 -4.64 15.15 -3.92
N ASP A 79 -4.78 14.34 -4.98
CA ASP A 79 -5.33 12.99 -4.88
C ASP A 79 -4.30 12.02 -4.31
N PHE A 80 -3.03 12.19 -4.66
CA PHE A 80 -1.93 11.47 -4.01
C PHE A 80 -1.87 11.78 -2.51
N GLU A 81 -1.94 13.06 -2.13
CA GLU A 81 -1.94 13.49 -0.72
C GLU A 81 -3.09 12.86 0.05
N ARG A 82 -4.27 12.79 -0.56
CA ARG A 82 -5.43 12.11 0.03
C ARG A 82 -5.17 10.62 0.26
N ILE A 83 -4.75 9.88 -0.76
CA ILE A 83 -4.45 8.43 -0.65
C ILE A 83 -3.36 8.18 0.41
N ALA A 84 -2.32 9.02 0.43
CA ALA A 84 -1.25 8.93 1.40
C ALA A 84 -1.75 9.20 2.83
N ALA A 85 -2.63 10.19 3.02
CA ALA A 85 -3.24 10.48 4.32
C ALA A 85 -4.10 9.30 4.81
N GLU A 86 -5.01 8.80 3.96
CA GLU A 86 -5.87 7.64 4.28
C GLU A 86 -5.04 6.40 4.65
N PHE A 87 -3.98 6.10 3.88
CA PHE A 87 -3.07 4.99 4.17
C PHE A 87 -2.37 5.17 5.52
N LEU A 88 -1.79 6.36 5.77
CA LEU A 88 -1.06 6.63 7.01
C LEU A 88 -1.97 6.61 8.24
N ASP A 89 -3.20 7.09 8.11
CA ASP A 89 -4.19 7.04 9.19
C ASP A 89 -4.59 5.60 9.52
N ALA A 90 -4.78 4.74 8.51
CA ALA A 90 -5.02 3.32 8.72
C ALA A 90 -3.83 2.62 9.41
N VAL A 91 -2.59 2.95 9.02
CA VAL A 91 -1.38 2.42 9.66
C VAL A 91 -1.28 2.84 11.14
N ARG A 92 -1.58 4.10 11.44
CA ARG A 92 -1.58 4.63 12.81
C ARG A 92 -2.65 3.96 13.66
N ALA A 93 -3.87 3.81 13.13
CA ALA A 93 -4.99 3.17 13.83
C ALA A 93 -4.70 1.71 14.21
N ALA A 94 -3.94 1.00 13.39
CA ALA A 94 -3.57 -0.40 13.61
C ALA A 94 -2.43 -0.63 14.65
N GLY A 95 -1.87 0.44 15.22
CA GLY A 95 -0.88 0.33 16.32
C GLY A 95 0.56 0.03 15.86
N GLY A 96 0.87 0.25 14.58
CA GLY A 96 2.23 0.46 14.08
C GLY A 96 3.24 -0.67 14.29
N ARG A 97 3.14 -1.75 13.48
CA ARG A 97 4.26 -2.49 12.85
C ARG A 97 3.72 -3.15 11.57
N GLY A 98 4.10 -2.66 10.40
CA GLY A 98 3.47 -3.06 9.13
C GLY A 98 4.41 -3.31 7.98
N LEU A 99 4.03 -4.27 7.15
CA LEU A 99 4.63 -4.56 5.85
C LEU A 99 3.80 -3.82 4.79
N LEU A 100 4.36 -2.71 4.28
CA LEU A 100 3.86 -2.08 3.06
C LEU A 100 4.48 -2.82 1.87
N LEU A 101 3.64 -3.33 0.97
CA LEU A 101 4.07 -3.82 -0.35
C LEU A 101 3.74 -2.74 -1.38
N PRO A 102 4.65 -1.81 -1.70
CA PRO A 102 4.44 -0.88 -2.79
C PRO A 102 4.67 -1.64 -4.10
N ALA A 103 3.61 -2.00 -4.82
CA ALA A 103 3.77 -2.37 -6.22
C ALA A 103 3.96 -1.07 -7.02
N ARG A 104 5.23 -0.65 -7.18
CA ARG A 104 5.60 0.31 -8.21
C ARG A 104 5.49 -0.39 -9.57
N GLY A 105 4.52 0.00 -10.39
CA GLY A 105 4.59 -0.24 -11.83
C GLY A 105 5.88 0.39 -12.36
N HIS A 106 6.69 -0.41 -13.06
CA HIS A 106 8.01 -0.02 -13.53
C HIS A 106 7.89 0.80 -14.82
N ASP A 107 7.87 2.13 -14.71
CA ASP A 107 8.12 3.00 -15.87
C ASP A 107 9.64 3.20 -16.03
N ARG A 108 10.23 2.66 -17.12
CA ARG A 108 11.62 2.95 -17.52
C ARG A 108 11.66 4.32 -18.19
N GLY A 109 11.38 5.36 -17.42
CA GLY A 109 11.24 6.71 -17.95
C GLY A 109 11.54 7.77 -16.92
N GLN A 110 12.83 8.02 -16.70
CA GLN A 110 13.38 9.20 -16.00
C GLN A 110 13.44 9.17 -14.46
N ARG A 111 14.62 9.56 -13.96
CA ARG A 111 15.00 9.65 -12.55
C ARG A 111 14.27 10.81 -11.87
N ALA A 112 13.49 10.52 -10.84
CA ALA A 112 13.16 11.49 -9.79
C ALA A 112 13.93 11.12 -8.50
N GLY A 113 14.50 12.13 -7.84
CA GLY A 113 15.41 12.03 -6.69
C GLY A 113 14.82 11.40 -5.42
N PRO A 114 15.62 11.27 -4.34
CA PRO A 114 15.37 10.29 -3.30
C PRO A 114 14.29 10.76 -2.31
N GLY A 115 13.05 10.33 -2.52
CA GLY A 115 12.04 10.26 -1.46
C GLY A 115 12.42 9.16 -0.46
N ARG A 116 13.22 9.48 0.55
CA ARG A 116 13.64 8.55 1.60
C ARG A 116 12.50 8.40 2.61
N LEU A 117 11.79 7.28 2.56
CA LEU A 117 10.86 6.89 3.63
C LEU A 117 11.69 6.54 4.88
N SER A 118 11.54 7.35 5.93
CA SER A 118 12.24 7.17 7.20
C SER A 118 11.42 6.25 8.09
N VAL A 119 11.92 5.05 8.37
CA VAL A 119 11.40 4.21 9.45
C VAL A 119 11.86 4.83 10.77
N GLY A 120 10.91 5.39 11.54
CA GLY A 120 11.18 5.93 12.87
C GLY A 120 11.73 4.84 13.79
N ARG A 121 13.00 4.94 14.17
CA ARG A 121 13.56 4.17 15.29
C ARG A 121 13.15 4.89 16.59
N ASN A 122 12.46 4.17 17.48
CA ASN A 122 12.21 4.60 18.84
C ASN A 122 13.52 4.48 19.66
N PRO A 123 14.13 5.57 20.17
CA PRO A 123 15.32 5.48 20.99
C PRO A 123 14.92 5.52 22.47
N GLN A 124 14.38 4.42 22.98
CA GLN A 124 14.31 4.18 24.42
C GLN A 124 14.54 2.69 24.69
N ASN A 125 15.81 2.26 24.65
CA ASN A 125 16.34 1.24 25.54
C ASN A 125 17.87 1.09 25.35
N SER A 126 18.68 1.77 26.17
CA SER A 126 19.97 1.25 26.63
C SER A 126 20.66 2.22 27.58
N GLY A 127 20.95 1.72 28.79
CA GLY A 127 22.11 2.09 29.62
C GLY A 127 21.92 3.25 30.57
#